data_AF-A0A1A9AMV9-F1
#
_entry.id   AF-A0A1A9AMV9-F1
#
_cell.length_a   1.000
_cell.length_b   1.000
_cell.length_c   1.000
_cell.angle_alpha   90.00
_cell.angle_beta   90.00
_cell.angle_gamma   90.00
#
_symmetry.space_group_name_H-M   'P 1'
#
loop_
_entity.id
_entity.type
_entity.pdbx_description
1 polymer ?
#
loop_
_entity_poly.entity_id
_entity_poly.type
_entity_poly.pdbx_seq_one_letter_code
_entity_poly.pdbx_strand_id
1 'polypeptide(L)'
;MVIPDILIIKNEIKKNYNNDYSKLSLTSNRCYTKLDTLHMMDGEDEECKKLETSTGEYTDASLLCMRLKGNLKNYDALDFFEKMKDYKCKYLHLWVHDQLLKLKGVNETTMKSTLLGIWNKPEILEKCNSSNFISYLDKTDYIKEKSLYDYALNYENLENLYGKTDIISCTTKIEEYIRKSKELYNEVKSECEPSKNIKFQRSCYALKDIQTIYPNDELLKLECKHIEDNSRFRRQRDDGGHGLQGDYTETSSSGLPAQEVAYSDSQKAIGTAVPILGVLSIVHRIGFYGT
;
A
#
# COMPACT_ATOMS: atom_id res chain seq x y z
N MET A 1 0.14 -20.12 -34.68
CA MET A 1 -0.48 -19.43 -33.55
C MET A 1 0.40 -19.68 -32.34
N VAL A 2 1.20 -18.69 -31.93
CA VAL A 2 2.22 -18.84 -30.88
C VAL A 2 1.54 -18.61 -29.54
N ILE A 3 1.43 -19.67 -28.72
CA ILE A 3 1.06 -19.56 -27.31
C ILE A 3 2.28 -18.93 -26.62
N PRO A 4 2.18 -17.76 -25.96
CA PRO A 4 3.30 -17.22 -25.21
C PRO A 4 3.67 -18.21 -24.11
N ASP A 5 4.97 -18.48 -23.95
CA ASP A 5 5.48 -19.38 -22.92
C ASP A 5 4.94 -18.97 -21.54
N ILE A 6 4.29 -19.91 -20.85
CA ILE A 6 3.77 -19.76 -19.47
C ILE A 6 4.85 -19.21 -18.52
N LEU A 7 6.13 -19.43 -18.82
CA LEU A 7 7.27 -18.91 -18.08
C LEU A 7 7.43 -17.38 -18.21
N ILE A 8 7.06 -16.79 -19.35
CA ILE A 8 7.10 -15.34 -19.60
C ILE A 8 6.00 -14.66 -18.78
N ILE A 9 4.77 -15.19 -18.80
CA ILE A 9 3.64 -14.67 -18.03
C ILE A 9 3.93 -14.71 -16.51
N LYS A 10 4.49 -15.83 -16.02
CA LYS A 10 4.90 -15.97 -14.61
C LYS A 10 5.98 -14.96 -14.20
N ASN A 11 6.92 -14.66 -15.10
CA ASN A 11 7.98 -13.69 -14.84
C ASN A 11 7.47 -12.23 -14.88
N GLU A 12 6.46 -11.93 -15.69
CA GLU A 12 5.81 -10.62 -15.72
C GLU A 12 4.95 -10.35 -14.48
N ILE A 13 4.22 -11.35 -13.97
CA ILE A 13 3.48 -11.26 -12.70
C ILE A 13 4.46 -11.02 -11.54
N LYS A 14 5.60 -11.71 -11.52
CA LYS A 14 6.67 -11.56 -10.51
C LYS A 14 7.31 -10.16 -10.53
N LYS A 15 7.35 -9.49 -11.67
CA LYS A 15 7.96 -8.15 -11.81
C LYS A 15 6.99 -7.01 -11.46
N ASN A 16 5.67 -7.23 -11.55
CA ASN A 16 4.67 -6.17 -11.47
C ASN A 16 4.02 -5.96 -10.10
N TYR A 17 3.91 -6.96 -9.22
CA TYR A 17 2.99 -6.85 -8.09
C TYR A 17 3.57 -6.32 -6.78
N ASN A 18 4.90 -6.33 -6.58
CA ASN A 18 5.47 -6.11 -5.24
C ASN A 18 6.20 -4.78 -5.00
N ASN A 19 6.12 -3.77 -5.88
CA ASN A 19 6.74 -2.46 -5.56
C ASN A 19 6.13 -1.19 -6.19
N ASP A 20 5.25 -1.25 -7.19
CA ASP A 20 4.75 -0.02 -7.86
C ASP A 20 3.49 0.57 -7.18
N TYR A 21 2.59 -0.29 -6.67
CA TYR A 21 1.31 0.16 -6.11
C TYR A 21 1.35 0.57 -4.63
N SER A 22 2.47 0.38 -3.94
CA SER A 22 2.66 0.82 -2.55
C SER A 22 2.56 2.35 -2.39
N LYS A 23 2.77 3.10 -3.49
CA LYS A 23 2.66 4.57 -3.54
C LYS A 23 1.26 5.06 -3.93
N LEU A 24 0.36 4.17 -4.33
CA LEU A 24 -1.03 4.54 -4.63
C LEU A 24 -1.81 4.74 -3.33
N SER A 25 -2.81 5.62 -3.37
CA SER A 25 -3.74 5.85 -2.26
C SER A 25 -4.80 4.75 -2.19
N LEU A 26 -4.37 3.51 -1.95
CA LEU A 26 -5.21 2.32 -1.81
C LEU A 26 -5.57 2.08 -0.34
N THR A 27 -6.79 1.61 -0.07
CA THR A 27 -7.28 1.27 1.28
C THR A 27 -6.36 0.25 1.95
N SER A 28 -5.89 -0.77 1.23
CA SER A 28 -4.97 -1.80 1.74
C SER A 28 -3.66 -1.19 2.23
N ASN A 29 -3.06 -0.26 1.49
CA ASN A 29 -1.84 0.45 1.92
C ASN A 29 -2.08 1.18 3.24
N ARG A 30 -3.21 1.90 3.35
CA ARG A 30 -3.59 2.62 4.59
C ARG A 30 -3.78 1.65 5.76
N CYS A 31 -4.39 0.50 5.54
CA CYS A 31 -4.60 -0.52 6.57
C CYS A 31 -3.28 -1.14 7.06
N TYR A 32 -2.36 -1.47 6.15
CA TYR A 32 -1.04 -1.97 6.53
C TYR A 32 -0.21 -0.91 7.27
N THR A 33 -0.30 0.37 6.89
CA THR A 33 0.33 1.46 7.66
C THR A 33 -0.24 1.56 9.08
N LYS A 34 -1.55 1.35 9.26
CA LYS A 34 -2.15 1.29 10.61
C LYS A 34 -1.57 0.12 11.41
N LEU A 35 -1.41 -1.05 10.81
CA LEU A 35 -0.76 -2.19 11.48
C LEU A 35 0.69 -1.90 11.88
N ASP A 36 1.42 -1.07 11.12
CA ASP A 36 2.79 -0.68 11.45
C ASP A 36 2.89 0.30 12.62
N THR A 37 1.84 1.07 12.92
CA THR A 37 1.94 2.27 13.77
C THR A 37 0.98 2.31 14.95
N LEU A 38 -0.26 1.83 14.79
CA LEU A 38 -1.36 2.12 15.71
C LEU A 38 -1.13 1.59 17.13
N HIS A 39 -0.64 0.35 17.24
CA HIS A 39 -0.48 -0.34 18.52
C HIS A 39 0.97 -0.73 18.82
N MET A 40 1.95 -0.17 18.09
CA MET A 40 3.35 -0.56 18.22
C MET A 40 3.86 -0.47 19.66
N MET A 41 3.49 0.59 20.40
CA MET A 41 3.96 0.82 21.77
C MET A 41 3.30 -0.11 22.80
N ASP A 42 2.11 -0.62 22.50
CA ASP A 42 1.44 -1.60 23.37
C ASP A 42 2.11 -2.98 23.35
N GLY A 43 2.99 -3.21 22.37
CA GLY A 43 3.73 -4.43 22.16
C GLY A 43 5.16 -4.42 22.68
N GLU A 44 5.58 -3.40 23.43
CA GLU A 44 6.88 -3.44 24.11
C GLU A 44 6.95 -4.66 25.05
N ASP A 45 8.03 -5.42 24.93
CA ASP A 45 8.19 -6.70 25.62
C ASP A 45 9.65 -7.12 25.70
N GLU A 46 10.02 -7.78 26.79
CA GLU A 46 11.36 -8.35 26.99
C GLU A 46 11.72 -9.42 25.94
N GLU A 47 10.77 -10.19 25.39
CA GLU A 47 11.03 -11.13 24.30
C GLU A 47 11.37 -10.42 22.99
N CYS A 48 10.73 -9.28 22.71
CA CYS A 48 11.05 -8.46 21.55
C CYS A 48 12.38 -7.72 21.72
N LYS A 49 12.67 -7.22 22.93
CA LYS A 49 13.95 -6.57 23.26
C LYS A 49 15.16 -7.48 23.05
N LYS A 50 15.02 -8.79 23.21
CA LYS A 50 16.09 -9.76 22.88
C LYS A 50 16.50 -9.76 21.40
N LEU A 51 15.70 -9.15 20.52
CA LEU A 51 16.02 -8.98 19.10
C LEU A 51 16.74 -7.66 18.81
N GLU A 52 16.99 -6.82 19.82
CA GLU A 52 17.75 -5.58 19.68
C GLU A 52 19.25 -5.82 19.47
N THR A 53 19.95 -4.78 19.04
CA THR A 53 21.41 -4.79 19.02
C THR A 53 21.97 -4.65 20.44
N SER A 54 23.25 -4.96 20.62
CA SER A 54 23.96 -4.71 21.89
C SER A 54 24.02 -3.22 22.28
N THR A 55 23.67 -2.31 21.37
CA THR A 55 23.61 -0.86 21.62
C THR A 55 22.25 -0.40 22.16
N GLY A 56 21.28 -1.30 22.33
CA GLY A 56 19.91 -0.96 22.77
C GLY A 56 19.08 -0.27 21.70
N GLU A 57 19.52 -0.32 20.43
CA GLU A 57 18.76 0.21 19.30
C GLU A 57 17.77 -0.85 18.80
N TYR A 58 16.54 -0.40 18.54
CA TYR A 58 15.50 -1.24 17.94
C TYR A 58 15.91 -1.67 16.53
N THR A 59 16.07 -2.98 16.34
CA THR A 59 16.23 -3.58 15.01
C THR A 59 14.87 -3.70 14.31
N ASP A 60 14.87 -3.84 12.98
CA ASP A 60 13.65 -4.16 12.22
C ASP A 60 12.95 -5.43 12.75
N ALA A 61 13.71 -6.40 13.25
CA ALA A 61 13.18 -7.61 13.87
C ALA A 61 12.47 -7.31 15.21
N SER A 62 13.09 -6.51 16.08
CA SER A 62 12.47 -6.05 17.33
C SER A 62 11.21 -5.24 17.05
N LEU A 63 11.25 -4.33 16.08
CA LEU A 63 10.10 -3.53 15.66
C LEU A 63 8.94 -4.40 15.14
N LEU A 64 9.22 -5.39 14.29
CA LEU A 64 8.18 -6.32 13.81
C LEU A 64 7.55 -7.10 14.97
N CYS A 65 8.38 -7.58 15.90
CA CYS A 65 7.92 -8.29 17.09
C CYS A 65 6.96 -7.43 17.92
N MET A 66 7.35 -6.18 18.22
CA MET A 66 6.52 -5.24 18.98
C MET A 66 5.21 -4.91 18.25
N ARG A 67 5.27 -4.59 16.96
CA ARG A 67 4.07 -4.28 16.16
C ARG A 67 3.10 -5.46 16.14
N LEU A 68 3.58 -6.69 15.93
CA LEU A 68 2.72 -7.87 15.98
C LEU A 68 2.07 -8.02 17.36
N LYS A 69 2.87 -8.00 18.43
CA LYS A 69 2.37 -8.17 19.80
C LYS A 69 1.30 -7.11 20.12
N GLY A 70 1.56 -5.85 19.79
CA GLY A 70 0.64 -4.74 20.00
C GLY A 70 -0.68 -4.91 19.24
N ASN A 71 -0.61 -5.30 17.96
CA ASN A 71 -1.79 -5.59 17.15
C ASN A 71 -2.61 -6.78 17.71
N LEU A 72 -1.95 -7.84 18.19
CA LEU A 72 -2.64 -8.99 18.79
C LEU A 72 -3.31 -8.62 20.13
N LYS A 73 -2.63 -7.86 20.98
CA LYS A 73 -3.19 -7.36 22.25
C LYS A 73 -4.44 -6.52 22.02
N ASN A 74 -4.46 -5.72 20.96
CA ASN A 74 -5.56 -4.85 20.58
C ASN A 74 -6.40 -5.40 19.40
N TYR A 75 -6.40 -6.72 19.20
CA TYR A 75 -6.98 -7.34 18.01
C TYR A 75 -8.45 -6.96 17.78
N ASP A 76 -9.24 -6.80 18.84
CA ASP A 76 -10.66 -6.42 18.75
C ASP A 76 -10.83 -5.00 18.19
N ALA A 77 -9.88 -4.10 18.43
CA ALA A 77 -9.86 -2.73 17.96
C ALA A 77 -9.35 -2.58 16.50
N LEU A 78 -8.95 -3.68 15.83
CA LEU A 78 -8.55 -3.65 14.42
C LEU A 78 -9.78 -3.64 13.49
N ASP A 79 -10.59 -2.59 13.58
CA ASP A 79 -11.87 -2.43 12.88
C ASP A 79 -11.76 -1.72 11.51
N PHE A 80 -10.55 -1.37 11.11
CA PHE A 80 -10.28 -0.54 9.94
C PHE A 80 -10.22 -1.28 8.60
N PHE A 81 -10.62 -2.55 8.54
CA PHE A 81 -10.67 -3.36 7.31
C PHE A 81 -12.03 -3.31 6.59
N GLU A 82 -12.87 -2.32 6.90
CA GLU A 82 -14.14 -2.03 6.20
C GLU A 82 -15.04 -3.28 6.10
N LYS A 83 -15.60 -3.58 4.92
CA LYS A 83 -16.42 -4.79 4.67
C LYS A 83 -15.66 -6.09 4.91
N MET A 84 -14.33 -6.05 4.94
CA MET A 84 -13.46 -7.21 5.13
C MET A 84 -13.03 -7.39 6.60
N LYS A 85 -13.64 -6.70 7.56
CA LYS A 85 -13.32 -6.76 9.00
C LYS A 85 -13.30 -8.17 9.61
N ASP A 86 -14.18 -9.06 9.15
CA ASP A 86 -14.25 -10.43 9.65
C ASP A 86 -13.04 -11.27 9.20
N TYR A 87 -12.30 -10.78 8.19
CA TYR A 87 -11.06 -11.35 7.68
C TYR A 87 -9.80 -10.63 8.23
N LYS A 88 -9.91 -9.79 9.26
CA LYS A 88 -8.76 -9.05 9.84
C LYS A 88 -7.60 -9.94 10.26
N CYS A 89 -7.85 -11.16 10.74
CA CYS A 89 -6.78 -12.14 11.02
C CYS A 89 -5.99 -12.50 9.74
N LYS A 90 -6.66 -12.66 8.60
CA LYS A 90 -6.01 -12.95 7.30
C LYS A 90 -5.11 -11.79 6.87
N TYR A 91 -5.59 -10.55 6.99
CA TYR A 91 -4.74 -9.38 6.72
C TYR A 91 -3.54 -9.30 7.65
N LEU A 92 -3.71 -9.65 8.94
CA LEU A 92 -2.59 -9.70 9.87
C LEU A 92 -1.55 -10.77 9.46
N HIS A 93 -1.99 -11.97 9.06
CA HIS A 93 -1.12 -13.02 8.52
C HIS A 93 -0.31 -12.55 7.29
N LEU A 94 -1.01 -11.94 6.33
CA LEU A 94 -0.40 -11.41 5.11
C LEU A 94 0.61 -10.31 5.42
N TRP A 95 0.26 -9.39 6.32
CA TRP A 95 1.15 -8.31 6.75
C TRP A 95 2.41 -8.85 7.42
N VAL A 96 2.30 -9.77 8.39
CA VAL A 96 3.51 -10.32 9.04
C VAL A 96 4.40 -11.05 8.03
N HIS A 97 3.81 -11.83 7.11
CA HIS A 97 4.59 -12.46 6.05
C HIS A 97 5.32 -11.43 5.17
N ASP A 98 4.65 -10.34 4.80
CA ASP A 98 5.25 -9.25 4.03
C ASP A 98 6.45 -8.61 4.75
N GLN A 99 6.32 -8.38 6.05
CA GLN A 99 7.38 -7.81 6.88
C GLN A 99 8.56 -8.79 7.00
N LEU A 100 8.29 -10.09 7.20
CA LEU A 100 9.31 -11.13 7.24
C LEU A 100 10.15 -11.17 5.95
N LEU A 101 9.52 -11.03 4.78
CA LEU A 101 10.22 -11.01 3.48
C LEU A 101 11.14 -9.79 3.31
N LYS A 102 10.92 -8.71 4.08
CA LYS A 102 11.71 -7.47 4.05
C LYS A 102 12.86 -7.46 5.05
N LEU A 103 12.80 -8.31 6.09
CA LEU A 103 13.84 -8.39 7.11
C LEU A 103 15.18 -8.81 6.51
N LYS A 104 16.26 -8.21 7.04
CA LYS A 104 17.65 -8.52 6.68
C LYS A 104 18.45 -8.79 7.94
N GLY A 105 19.47 -9.64 7.83
CA GLY A 105 20.44 -9.86 8.91
C GLY A 105 19.91 -10.64 10.12
N VAL A 106 18.68 -11.19 10.06
CA VAL A 106 18.08 -12.00 11.13
C VAL A 106 17.82 -13.41 10.61
N ASN A 107 18.07 -14.42 11.45
CA ASN A 107 17.75 -15.80 11.13
C ASN A 107 16.22 -15.97 11.02
N GLU A 108 15.75 -16.41 9.85
CA GLU A 108 14.31 -16.55 9.56
C GLU A 108 13.60 -17.52 10.52
N THR A 109 14.26 -18.63 10.89
CA THR A 109 13.70 -19.62 11.82
C THR A 109 13.55 -19.03 13.22
N THR A 110 14.56 -18.31 13.70
CA THR A 110 14.49 -17.61 14.99
C THR A 110 13.35 -16.60 14.98
N MET A 111 13.25 -15.78 13.92
CA MET A 111 12.21 -14.76 13.81
C MET A 111 10.81 -15.38 13.82
N LYS A 112 10.58 -16.41 13.00
CA LYS A 112 9.30 -17.13 12.98
C LYS A 112 8.96 -17.74 14.33
N SER A 113 9.93 -18.32 15.02
CA SER A 113 9.73 -18.92 16.34
C SER A 113 9.29 -17.88 17.37
N THR A 114 9.95 -16.71 17.40
CA THR A 114 9.57 -15.61 18.29
C THR A 114 8.15 -15.11 17.99
N LEU A 115 7.83 -14.85 16.73
CA LEU A 115 6.48 -14.38 16.35
C LEU A 115 5.41 -15.41 16.68
N LEU A 116 5.66 -16.70 16.46
CA LEU A 116 4.75 -17.79 16.84
C LEU A 116 4.56 -17.88 18.36
N GLY A 117 5.62 -17.71 19.15
CA GLY A 117 5.51 -17.70 20.62
C GLY A 117 4.56 -16.62 21.13
N ILE A 118 4.58 -15.45 20.50
CA ILE A 118 3.67 -14.33 20.81
C ILE A 118 2.25 -14.64 20.33
N TRP A 119 2.11 -15.18 19.11
CA TRP A 119 0.82 -15.44 18.48
C TRP A 119 0.06 -16.60 19.12
N ASN A 120 0.77 -17.59 19.64
CA ASN A 120 0.20 -18.81 20.22
C ASN A 120 -0.24 -18.65 21.68
N LYS A 121 -0.24 -17.44 22.22
CA LYS A 121 -0.76 -17.20 23.56
C LYS A 121 -2.27 -17.52 23.59
N PRO A 122 -2.77 -18.23 24.62
CA PRO A 122 -4.15 -18.71 24.67
C PRO A 122 -5.19 -17.61 24.42
N GLU A 123 -5.02 -16.42 25.00
CA GLU A 123 -5.94 -15.29 24.84
C GLU A 123 -6.05 -14.76 23.39
N ILE A 124 -5.06 -15.07 22.55
CA ILE A 124 -4.99 -14.66 21.14
C ILE A 124 -5.52 -15.77 20.22
N LEU A 125 -5.24 -17.03 20.54
CA LEU A 125 -5.56 -18.18 19.68
C LEU A 125 -7.04 -18.28 19.33
N GLU A 126 -7.91 -17.94 20.28
CA GLU A 126 -9.36 -17.93 20.07
C GLU A 126 -9.81 -16.85 19.07
N LYS A 127 -9.08 -15.72 19.00
CA LYS A 127 -9.44 -14.55 18.20
C LYS A 127 -8.79 -14.53 16.83
N CYS A 128 -7.52 -14.91 16.76
CA CYS A 128 -6.74 -14.97 15.53
C CYS A 128 -5.73 -16.11 15.60
N ASN A 129 -6.16 -17.27 15.12
CA ASN A 129 -5.35 -18.47 15.13
C ASN A 129 -4.14 -18.33 14.17
N SER A 130 -2.96 -18.67 14.70
CA SER A 130 -1.69 -18.71 14.00
C SER A 130 -1.54 -19.89 13.03
N SER A 131 -2.51 -20.81 12.95
CA SER A 131 -2.47 -21.98 12.06
C SER A 131 -2.29 -21.61 10.60
N ASN A 132 -2.70 -20.39 10.22
CA ASN A 132 -2.49 -19.85 8.88
C ASN A 132 -1.15 -19.14 8.70
N PHE A 133 -0.44 -18.86 9.80
CA PHE A 133 0.96 -18.42 9.87
C PHE A 133 1.87 -19.58 9.47
N ILE A 134 1.76 -19.98 8.22
CA ILE A 134 2.63 -20.97 7.61
C ILE A 134 3.52 -20.20 6.65
N SER A 135 4.79 -20.57 6.62
CA SER A 135 5.67 -20.15 5.55
C SER A 135 5.08 -20.60 4.21
N TYR A 136 4.62 -19.65 3.40
CA TYR A 136 4.33 -19.91 2.01
C TYR A 136 5.50 -20.65 1.39
N LEU A 137 5.27 -21.90 0.99
CA LEU A 137 6.27 -22.72 0.31
C LEU A 137 6.57 -22.15 -1.09
N ASP A 138 5.57 -21.50 -1.67
CA ASP A 138 5.63 -20.83 -2.95
C ASP A 138 5.31 -19.34 -2.78
N LYS A 139 6.28 -18.47 -3.09
CA LYS A 139 6.12 -17.02 -3.09
C LYS A 139 5.02 -16.56 -4.05
N THR A 140 4.76 -17.30 -5.12
CA THR A 140 3.72 -16.93 -6.08
C THR A 140 2.32 -17.10 -5.49
N ASP A 141 2.08 -18.14 -4.68
CA ASP A 141 0.79 -18.35 -4.00
C ASP A 141 0.52 -17.23 -2.98
N TYR A 142 1.55 -16.80 -2.22
CA TYR A 142 1.46 -15.62 -1.35
C TYR A 142 1.06 -14.37 -2.12
N ILE A 143 1.76 -14.07 -3.22
CA ILE A 143 1.49 -12.86 -4.00
C ILE A 143 0.05 -12.90 -4.53
N LYS A 144 -0.42 -14.04 -5.04
CA LYS A 144 -1.80 -14.19 -5.52
C LYS A 144 -2.81 -13.98 -4.40
N GLU A 145 -2.66 -14.68 -3.27
CA GLU A 145 -3.54 -14.55 -2.10
C GLU A 145 -3.61 -13.11 -1.61
N LYS A 146 -2.46 -12.47 -1.37
CA LYS A 146 -2.39 -11.10 -0.89
C LYS A 146 -3.08 -10.13 -1.85
N SER A 147 -2.81 -10.29 -3.14
CA SER A 147 -3.34 -9.39 -4.18
C SER A 147 -4.86 -9.47 -4.29
N LEU A 148 -5.44 -10.66 -4.12
CA LEU A 148 -6.90 -10.84 -4.08
C LEU A 148 -7.51 -10.14 -2.87
N TYR A 149 -6.98 -10.37 -1.66
CA TYR A 149 -7.49 -9.72 -0.45
C TYR A 149 -7.30 -8.20 -0.48
N ASP A 150 -6.17 -7.71 -1.01
CA ASP A 150 -5.92 -6.28 -1.17
C ASP A 150 -6.93 -5.66 -2.14
N TYR A 151 -7.22 -6.31 -3.27
CA TYR A 151 -8.21 -5.81 -4.21
C TYR A 151 -9.62 -5.78 -3.63
N ALA A 152 -10.03 -6.84 -2.92
CA ALA A 152 -11.32 -6.88 -2.23
C ALA A 152 -11.46 -5.78 -1.16
N LEU A 153 -10.38 -5.46 -0.45
CA LEU A 153 -10.34 -4.36 0.51
C LEU A 153 -10.37 -2.98 -0.17
N ASN A 154 -9.77 -2.86 -1.36
CA ASN A 154 -9.71 -1.60 -2.10
C ASN A 154 -11.00 -1.29 -2.87
N TYR A 155 -11.81 -2.32 -3.14
CA TYR A 155 -12.93 -2.23 -4.07
C TYR A 155 -13.90 -1.09 -3.76
N GLU A 156 -14.40 -0.99 -2.54
CA GLU A 156 -15.44 -0.01 -2.19
C GLU A 156 -14.96 1.43 -2.41
N ASN A 157 -13.74 1.75 -1.97
CA ASN A 157 -13.17 3.07 -2.20
C ASN A 157 -12.93 3.34 -3.69
N LEU A 158 -12.40 2.37 -4.45
CA LEU A 158 -12.18 2.53 -5.88
C LEU A 158 -13.50 2.68 -6.66
N GLU A 159 -14.52 1.90 -6.30
CA GLU A 159 -15.84 1.98 -6.91
C GLU A 159 -16.49 3.34 -6.64
N ASN A 160 -16.42 3.83 -5.40
CA ASN A 160 -16.97 5.13 -5.03
C ASN A 160 -16.25 6.31 -5.72
N LEU A 161 -14.93 6.24 -5.85
CA LEU A 161 -14.14 7.32 -6.47
C LEU A 161 -14.16 7.31 -8.00
N TYR A 162 -14.21 6.12 -8.63
CA TYR A 162 -13.93 5.99 -10.06
C TYR A 162 -14.99 5.23 -10.86
N GLY A 163 -15.79 4.38 -10.19
CA GLY A 163 -16.81 3.56 -10.84
C GLY A 163 -18.21 4.18 -10.81
N LYS A 164 -18.56 4.90 -9.75
CA LYS A 164 -19.88 5.53 -9.57
C LYS A 164 -19.94 6.97 -10.06
N THR A 165 -18.81 7.68 -10.05
CA THR A 165 -18.69 9.09 -10.43
C THR A 165 -17.68 9.27 -11.56
N ASP A 166 -17.87 10.30 -12.38
CA ASP A 166 -16.94 10.77 -13.42
C ASP A 166 -16.21 12.06 -13.00
N ILE A 167 -16.49 12.58 -11.79
CA ILE A 167 -15.88 13.80 -11.24
C ILE A 167 -14.37 13.61 -11.06
N ILE A 168 -13.95 12.44 -10.59
CA ILE A 168 -12.54 12.12 -10.34
C ILE A 168 -12.09 11.15 -11.43
N SER A 169 -11.06 11.56 -12.15
CA SER A 169 -10.49 10.74 -13.21
C SER A 169 -9.58 9.67 -12.63
N CYS A 170 -9.63 8.45 -13.18
CA CYS A 170 -8.60 7.47 -12.93
C CYS A 170 -7.27 7.95 -13.51
N THR A 171 -6.23 7.91 -12.69
CA THR A 171 -4.87 7.93 -13.25
C THR A 171 -4.63 6.63 -14.03
N THR A 172 -3.71 6.66 -14.99
CA THR A 172 -3.33 5.45 -15.75
C THR A 172 -2.84 4.31 -14.85
N LYS A 173 -2.21 4.62 -13.71
CA LYS A 173 -1.78 3.61 -12.73
C LYS A 173 -2.93 2.96 -11.98
N ILE A 174 -4.00 3.71 -11.66
CA ILE A 174 -5.19 3.16 -11.01
C ILE A 174 -5.96 2.26 -11.98
N GLU A 175 -6.11 2.70 -13.23
CA GLU A 175 -6.72 1.89 -14.28
C GLU A 175 -5.95 0.57 -14.47
N GLU A 176 -4.62 0.64 -14.56
CA GLU A 176 -3.77 -0.54 -14.69
C GLU A 176 -3.90 -1.48 -13.47
N TYR A 177 -3.93 -0.92 -12.25
CA TYR A 177 -4.15 -1.69 -11.03
C TYR A 177 -5.49 -2.44 -11.06
N ILE A 178 -6.58 -1.77 -11.44
CA ILE A 178 -7.92 -2.37 -11.53
C ILE A 178 -7.91 -3.49 -12.58
N ARG A 179 -7.36 -3.22 -13.78
CA ARG A 179 -7.27 -4.21 -14.86
C ARG A 179 -6.51 -5.46 -14.44
N LYS A 180 -5.30 -5.30 -13.88
CA LYS A 180 -4.47 -6.44 -13.42
C LYS A 180 -5.13 -7.22 -12.29
N SER A 181 -5.84 -6.53 -11.39
CA SER A 181 -6.55 -7.19 -10.29
C SER A 181 -7.72 -8.06 -10.81
N LYS A 182 -8.45 -7.57 -11.83
CA LYS A 182 -9.51 -8.34 -12.51
C LYS A 182 -8.95 -9.53 -13.28
N GLU A 183 -7.82 -9.36 -13.97
CA GLU A 183 -7.12 -10.45 -14.66
C GLU A 183 -6.71 -11.56 -13.68
N LEU A 184 -6.08 -11.19 -12.56
CA LEU A 184 -5.71 -12.14 -11.51
C LEU A 184 -6.93 -12.86 -10.91
N TYR A 185 -8.03 -12.13 -10.66
CA TYR A 185 -9.26 -12.74 -10.15
C TYR A 185 -9.78 -13.83 -11.10
N ASN A 186 -9.80 -13.56 -12.40
CA ASN A 186 -10.23 -14.53 -13.41
C ASN A 186 -9.24 -15.69 -13.57
N GLU A 187 -7.94 -15.42 -13.50
CA GLU A 187 -6.89 -16.46 -13.50
C GLU A 187 -7.14 -17.45 -12.35
N VAL A 188 -7.22 -16.94 -11.12
CA VAL A 188 -7.44 -17.77 -9.93
C VAL A 188 -8.79 -18.50 -10.01
N LYS A 189 -9.85 -17.84 -10.48
CA LYS A 189 -11.16 -18.48 -10.68
C LYS A 189 -11.07 -19.70 -11.59
N SER A 190 -10.32 -19.62 -12.69
CA SER A 190 -10.08 -20.75 -13.61
C SER A 190 -9.20 -21.84 -12.98
N GLU A 191 -8.18 -21.45 -12.20
CA GLU A 191 -7.29 -22.40 -11.51
C GLU A 191 -8.00 -23.19 -10.41
N CYS A 192 -9.01 -22.58 -9.76
CA CYS A 192 -9.75 -23.18 -8.66
C CYS A 192 -10.92 -24.09 -9.09
N GLU A 193 -11.15 -24.27 -10.40
CA GLU A 193 -12.18 -25.18 -10.89
C GLU A 193 -11.94 -26.62 -10.41
N PRO A 194 -12.98 -27.33 -9.90
CA PRO A 194 -12.82 -28.66 -9.31
C PRO A 194 -12.13 -29.69 -10.23
N SER A 195 -12.32 -29.57 -11.54
CA SER A 195 -11.70 -30.43 -12.56
C SER A 195 -10.20 -30.21 -12.75
N LYS A 196 -9.67 -29.09 -12.27
CA LYS A 196 -8.25 -28.68 -12.39
C LYS A 196 -7.51 -28.67 -11.05
N ASN A 197 -8.23 -28.87 -9.95
CA ASN A 197 -7.71 -28.65 -8.60
C ASN A 197 -6.93 -29.86 -8.06
N ILE A 198 -5.66 -29.96 -8.43
CA ILE A 198 -4.75 -31.04 -7.99
C ILE A 198 -3.88 -30.62 -6.79
N LYS A 199 -3.93 -29.34 -6.36
CA LYS A 199 -3.08 -28.80 -5.29
C LYS A 199 -3.83 -27.83 -4.38
N PHE A 200 -3.53 -27.90 -3.09
CA PHE A 200 -3.92 -26.87 -2.12
C PHE A 200 -3.34 -25.52 -2.54
N GLN A 201 -4.21 -24.57 -2.94
CA GLN A 201 -3.83 -23.22 -3.35
C GLN A 201 -4.51 -22.22 -2.42
N ARG A 202 -3.74 -21.37 -1.74
CA ARG A 202 -4.30 -20.38 -0.81
C ARG A 202 -5.12 -19.31 -1.53
N SER A 203 -4.73 -18.99 -2.77
CA SER A 203 -5.51 -18.14 -3.67
C SER A 203 -6.97 -18.61 -3.82
N CYS A 204 -7.24 -19.92 -3.81
CA CYS A 204 -8.61 -20.45 -3.88
C CYS A 204 -9.43 -20.21 -2.61
N TYR A 205 -8.81 -20.27 -1.43
CA TYR A 205 -9.49 -19.91 -0.19
C TYR A 205 -9.79 -18.42 -0.15
N ALA A 206 -8.83 -17.58 -0.57
CA ALA A 206 -9.05 -16.14 -0.69
C ALA A 206 -10.21 -15.82 -1.64
N LEU A 207 -10.26 -16.47 -2.81
CA LEU A 207 -11.36 -16.31 -3.75
C LEU A 207 -12.71 -16.66 -3.10
N LYS A 208 -12.80 -17.78 -2.39
CA LYS A 208 -14.03 -18.22 -1.70
C LYS A 208 -14.47 -17.24 -0.62
N ASP A 209 -13.53 -16.77 0.19
CA ASP A 209 -13.77 -15.75 1.22
C ASP A 209 -14.33 -14.47 0.58
N ILE A 210 -13.67 -13.98 -0.47
CA ILE A 210 -14.06 -12.77 -1.19
C ILE A 210 -15.44 -12.92 -1.82
N GLN A 211 -15.76 -14.07 -2.42
CA GLN A 211 -17.08 -14.33 -3.01
C GLN A 211 -18.22 -14.36 -1.99
N THR A 212 -17.91 -14.54 -0.70
CA THR A 212 -18.88 -14.43 0.39
C THR A 212 -19.27 -12.97 0.64
N ILE A 213 -18.32 -12.04 0.46
CA ILE A 213 -18.54 -10.59 0.66
C ILE A 213 -19.04 -9.91 -0.63
N TYR A 214 -18.47 -10.31 -1.78
CA TYR A 214 -18.74 -9.75 -3.10
C TYR A 214 -19.22 -10.86 -4.05
N PRO A 215 -20.50 -11.27 -3.97
CA PRO A 215 -21.04 -12.35 -4.76
C PRO A 215 -21.21 -11.95 -6.24
N ASN A 216 -21.48 -12.94 -7.10
CA ASN A 216 -21.83 -12.73 -8.51
C ASN A 216 -20.81 -11.90 -9.30
N ASP A 217 -19.53 -12.14 -9.02
CA ASP A 217 -18.39 -11.48 -9.65
C ASP A 217 -18.48 -9.94 -9.60
N GLU A 218 -19.03 -9.38 -8.52
CA GLU A 218 -19.19 -7.94 -8.33
C GLU A 218 -17.87 -7.17 -8.51
N LEU A 219 -16.75 -7.73 -8.01
CA LEU A 219 -15.43 -7.15 -8.18
C LEU A 219 -15.04 -6.97 -9.66
N LEU A 220 -15.50 -7.83 -10.57
CA LEU A 220 -15.19 -7.74 -11.99
C LEU A 220 -15.93 -6.60 -12.72
N LYS A 221 -16.93 -5.99 -12.08
CA LYS A 221 -17.75 -4.93 -12.69
C LYS A 221 -17.10 -3.54 -12.59
N LEU A 222 -16.04 -3.40 -11.78
CA LEU A 222 -15.36 -2.13 -11.63
C LEU A 222 -14.66 -1.71 -12.93
N GLU A 223 -14.99 -0.52 -13.40
CA GLU A 223 -14.39 0.16 -14.54
C GLU A 223 -14.27 1.66 -14.21
N CYS A 224 -13.22 2.30 -14.71
CA CYS A 224 -13.04 3.74 -14.59
C CYS A 224 -14.03 4.46 -15.52
N LYS A 225 -14.88 5.34 -14.98
CA LYS A 225 -15.80 6.15 -15.81
C LYS A 225 -15.09 7.18 -16.68
N HIS A 226 -13.99 7.73 -16.19
CA HIS A 226 -13.15 8.67 -16.92
C HIS A 226 -11.67 8.42 -16.57
N ILE A 227 -10.79 8.51 -17.56
CA ILE A 227 -9.34 8.30 -17.42
C ILE A 227 -8.63 9.60 -17.75
N GLU A 228 -7.64 9.96 -16.92
CA GLU A 228 -6.81 11.14 -17.17
C GLU A 228 -6.07 11.00 -18.50
N ASP A 229 -6.43 11.85 -19.46
CA ASP A 229 -5.77 11.89 -20.75
C ASP A 229 -4.44 12.66 -20.64
N ASN A 230 -3.34 11.92 -20.45
CA ASN A 230 -1.98 12.46 -20.43
C ASN A 230 -1.59 13.19 -21.74
N SER A 231 -2.41 13.10 -22.80
CA SER A 231 -2.17 13.82 -24.06
C SER A 231 -2.26 15.35 -23.94
N ARG A 232 -2.96 15.89 -22.93
CA ARG A 232 -3.06 17.35 -22.74
C ARG A 232 -1.75 18.00 -22.27
N PHE A 233 -0.92 17.27 -21.52
CA PHE A 233 0.41 17.76 -21.10
C PHE A 233 1.45 17.75 -22.21
N ARG A 234 1.25 16.96 -23.28
CA ARG A 234 2.13 16.98 -24.46
C ARG A 234 1.88 18.19 -25.34
N ARG A 235 0.62 18.60 -25.53
CA ARG A 235 0.26 19.74 -26.39
C ARG A 235 0.75 21.09 -25.86
N GLN A 236 0.94 21.25 -24.54
CA GLN A 236 1.50 22.50 -23.98
C GLN A 236 3.02 22.63 -24.08
N ARG A 237 3.76 21.57 -24.46
CA ARG A 237 5.21 21.67 -24.69
C ARG A 237 5.58 21.88 -26.16
N ASP A 238 4.64 21.67 -27.08
CA ASP A 238 4.88 21.76 -28.52
C ASP A 238 4.30 23.04 -29.15
N ASP A 239 3.63 23.90 -28.38
CA ASP A 239 3.03 25.18 -28.86
C ASP A 239 3.87 26.43 -28.51
N GLY A 240 5.17 26.21 -28.30
CA GLY A 240 6.18 27.24 -28.02
C GLY A 240 7.03 27.59 -29.24
N GLY A 241 6.44 27.76 -30.41
CA GLY A 241 7.20 28.08 -31.62
C GLY A 241 6.36 28.65 -32.75
N HIS A 242 6.81 29.80 -33.28
CA HIS A 242 6.27 30.58 -34.41
C HIS A 242 5.08 31.48 -34.04
N GLY A 243 5.13 32.80 -34.10
CA GLY A 243 6.01 33.71 -34.82
C GLY A 243 5.12 34.86 -35.31
N LEU A 244 5.20 36.02 -34.66
CA LEU A 244 4.51 37.24 -35.06
C LEU A 244 5.06 37.69 -36.42
N GLN A 245 4.30 37.47 -37.49
CA GLN A 245 4.56 38.08 -38.80
C GLN A 245 4.02 39.53 -38.76
N GLY A 246 4.86 40.45 -38.29
CA GLY A 246 4.67 41.89 -38.48
C GLY A 246 5.18 42.30 -39.86
N ASP A 247 4.28 42.85 -40.67
CA ASP A 247 4.54 43.49 -41.96
C ASP A 247 4.99 44.94 -41.72
N TYR A 248 6.26 45.28 -41.98
CA TYR A 248 6.71 46.67 -42.21
C TYR A 248 7.98 46.73 -43.07
N THR A 249 7.90 47.60 -44.07
CA THR A 249 8.81 47.88 -45.18
C THR A 249 10.14 48.55 -44.78
N GLU A 250 11.15 48.33 -45.63
CA GLU A 250 12.50 48.91 -45.77
C GLU A 250 12.80 50.25 -45.08
N THR A 251 14.01 50.41 -44.51
CA THR A 251 15.09 51.30 -45.01
C THR A 251 16.39 51.17 -44.18
N SER A 252 17.53 51.19 -44.88
CA SER A 252 18.95 51.15 -44.48
C SER A 252 19.43 52.00 -43.29
N SER A 253 20.45 51.50 -42.57
CA SER A 253 21.84 52.05 -42.54
C SER A 253 22.58 51.80 -41.21
N SER A 254 23.72 51.12 -41.31
CA SER A 254 25.03 51.33 -40.65
C SER A 254 25.17 51.50 -39.12
N GLY A 255 26.03 50.66 -38.51
CA GLY A 255 26.86 51.03 -37.34
C GLY A 255 27.01 49.98 -36.22
N LEU A 256 28.18 49.34 -36.14
CA LEU A 256 28.77 48.68 -34.95
C LEU A 256 29.42 49.74 -34.00
N PRO A 257 29.94 49.43 -32.78
CA PRO A 257 29.96 48.17 -32.01
C PRO A 257 29.64 48.28 -30.49
N ALA A 258 29.57 47.09 -29.88
CA ALA A 258 29.73 46.64 -28.49
C ALA A 258 30.17 47.60 -27.36
N GLN A 259 29.61 47.34 -26.17
CA GLN A 259 30.30 47.50 -24.89
C GLN A 259 29.88 46.40 -23.90
N GLU A 260 30.86 45.67 -23.38
CA GLU A 260 30.77 44.74 -22.26
C GLU A 260 30.60 45.50 -20.94
N VAL A 261 29.78 44.98 -20.01
CA VAL A 261 30.08 45.07 -18.58
C VAL A 261 29.55 43.83 -17.87
N ALA A 262 30.45 43.05 -17.29
CA ALA A 262 30.14 42.01 -16.31
C ALA A 262 29.88 42.65 -14.94
N TYR A 263 28.87 42.18 -14.20
CA TYR A 263 28.79 42.42 -12.75
C TYR A 263 28.40 41.13 -12.01
N SER A 264 29.28 40.80 -11.06
CA SER A 264 29.20 39.77 -10.04
C SER A 264 28.47 40.32 -8.81
N ASP A 265 27.63 39.54 -8.14
CA ASP A 265 27.92 38.99 -6.79
C ASP A 265 26.63 38.55 -6.06
N SER A 266 26.80 37.54 -5.21
CA SER A 266 25.82 36.87 -4.36
C SER A 266 25.26 37.75 -3.25
N GLN A 267 24.03 37.47 -2.75
CA GLN A 267 23.70 37.58 -1.31
C GLN A 267 22.62 36.57 -0.83
N LYS A 268 22.77 36.25 0.45
CA LYS A 268 22.25 35.17 1.30
C LYS A 268 20.74 35.14 1.57
N ALA A 269 20.33 33.95 2.02
CA ALA A 269 19.04 33.57 2.60
C ALA A 269 18.62 34.38 3.85
N ILE A 270 17.30 34.48 4.05
CA ILE A 270 16.66 34.79 5.34
C ILE A 270 15.49 33.81 5.53
N GLY A 271 15.59 32.96 6.55
CA GLY A 271 14.50 32.11 7.04
C GLY A 271 13.72 32.84 8.12
N THR A 272 12.40 32.68 8.13
CA THR A 272 11.50 33.23 9.15
C THR A 272 10.93 32.10 9.99
N ALA A 273 11.20 32.15 11.30
CA ALA A 273 10.62 31.27 12.30
C ALA A 273 9.26 31.83 12.77
N VAL A 274 8.27 30.96 12.96
CA VAL A 274 6.93 31.30 13.46
C VAL A 274 6.79 30.79 14.89
N PRO A 275 6.39 31.60 15.88
CA PRO A 275 6.21 31.16 17.26
C PRO A 275 4.83 30.50 17.48
N ILE A 276 4.82 29.34 18.15
CA ILE A 276 3.62 28.63 18.63
C ILE A 276 3.26 29.19 20.01
N LEU A 277 2.10 29.84 20.12
CA LEU A 277 1.50 30.22 21.40
C LEU A 277 0.71 29.03 21.98
N GLY A 278 1.14 28.56 23.15
CA GLY A 278 0.43 27.56 23.94
C GLY A 278 -0.81 28.14 24.62
N VAL A 279 -1.92 27.41 24.55
CA VAL A 279 -3.13 27.67 25.33
C VAL A 279 -3.19 26.66 26.48
N LEU A 280 -3.14 27.18 27.70
CA LEU A 280 -3.27 26.44 28.95
C LEU A 280 -4.69 26.61 29.52
N SER A 281 -5.15 25.53 30.16
CA SER A 281 -6.20 25.44 31.19
C SER A 281 -7.64 25.26 30.65
N ILE A 282 -8.57 24.51 31.26
CA ILE A 282 -8.80 24.16 32.68
C ILE A 282 -9.51 22.79 32.76
N VAL A 283 -9.03 21.89 33.61
CA VAL A 283 -9.74 20.66 34.04
C VAL A 283 -10.72 21.01 35.17
N HIS A 284 -12.02 20.78 34.98
CA HIS A 284 -12.99 20.77 36.08
C HIS A 284 -13.09 19.36 36.67
N ARG A 285 -12.70 19.22 37.94
CA ARG A 285 -13.13 18.12 38.82
C ARG A 285 -14.58 18.38 39.22
N ILE A 286 -15.46 17.41 39.02
CA ILE A 286 -16.71 17.30 39.79
C ILE A 286 -16.54 16.06 40.67
N GLY A 287 -16.53 16.31 41.99
CA GLY A 287 -16.56 15.30 43.02
C GLY A 287 -17.99 14.95 43.43
N PHE A 288 -18.12 13.74 43.96
CA PHE A 288 -19.28 13.09 44.56
C PHE A 288 -20.08 13.96 45.55
N TYR A 289 -21.40 13.75 45.53
CA TYR A 289 -22.23 13.69 46.74
C TYR A 289 -23.12 12.44 46.65
N GLY A 290 -23.11 11.63 47.70
CA GLY A 290 -24.02 10.50 47.86
C GLY A 290 -25.25 10.88 48.67
N THR A 291 -26.33 10.16 48.40
CA THR A 291 -27.33 9.58 49.32
C THR A 291 -28.01 8.46 48.57
#